data_AF-A0A3S0UCI4-F1
#
_entry.id   AF-A0A3S0UCI4-F1
#
_cell.length_a   1.000
_cell.length_b   1.000
_cell.length_c   1.000
_cell.angle_alpha   90.00
_cell.angle_beta   90.00
_cell.angle_gamma   90.00
#
_symmetry.space_group_name_H-M   'P 1'
#
loop_
_entity.id
_entity.type
_entity.pdbx_description
1 polymer ?
#
loop_
_entity_poly.entity_id
_entity_poly.type
_entity_poly.pdbx_seq_one_letter_code
_entity_poly.pdbx_strand_id
1 'polypeptide(L)'
;MTRILVYLLRVMVILIMTTVVEAQTMLTTTEVVAEPAKSANVGKTRQLRIANQPWIGDFDRMIERRIIRIYVPYSRSLYFVDKGRERGIAADLIRDFERWVNQKYAKKLGKRPLTIYIVAATRDRLLADLNDGLADIAVGNLTVTEERLKVVDFIAPDEKITNIERLSKN
;
A
#
# COMPACT_ATOMS: atom_id res chain seq x y z
N MET A 1 -32.08 -61.71 30.79
CA MET A 1 -31.94 -61.61 29.31
C MET A 1 -30.86 -60.63 28.84
N THR A 2 -30.35 -59.72 29.68
CA THR A 2 -29.33 -58.71 29.30
C THR A 2 -27.88 -59.22 29.25
N ARG A 3 -27.54 -60.35 29.91
CA ARG A 3 -26.15 -60.88 29.92
C ARG A 3 -25.75 -61.65 28.64
N ILE A 4 -26.69 -62.32 27.99
CA ILE A 4 -26.45 -63.08 26.75
C ILE A 4 -26.27 -62.15 25.55
N LEU A 5 -27.04 -61.05 25.50
CA LEU A 5 -26.93 -60.02 24.46
C LEU A 5 -25.57 -59.28 24.53
N VAL A 6 -25.05 -59.02 25.72
CA VAL A 6 -23.72 -58.38 25.91
C VAL A 6 -22.58 -59.32 25.52
N TYR A 7 -22.75 -60.63 25.70
CA TYR A 7 -21.75 -61.61 25.30
C TYR A 7 -21.69 -61.76 23.76
N LEU A 8 -22.85 -61.78 23.10
CA LEU A 8 -22.93 -61.79 21.63
C LEU A 8 -22.37 -60.50 21.03
N LEU A 9 -22.61 -59.34 21.64
CA LEU A 9 -22.03 -58.06 21.21
C LEU A 9 -20.51 -58.02 21.38
N ARG A 10 -19.96 -58.61 22.46
CA ARG A 10 -18.49 -58.69 22.68
C ARG A 10 -17.80 -59.67 21.73
N VAL A 11 -18.41 -60.81 21.44
CA VAL A 11 -17.87 -61.78 20.45
C VAL A 11 -17.92 -61.19 19.04
N MET A 12 -18.96 -60.44 18.69
CA MET A 12 -19.07 -59.75 17.40
C MET A 12 -18.00 -58.66 17.22
N VAL A 13 -17.71 -57.86 18.26
CA VAL A 13 -16.66 -56.82 18.19
C VAL A 13 -15.26 -57.41 18.07
N ILE A 14 -14.99 -58.55 18.72
CA ILE A 14 -13.70 -59.26 18.58
C ILE A 14 -13.57 -59.88 17.18
N LEU A 15 -14.65 -60.43 16.62
CA LEU A 15 -14.67 -61.02 15.27
C LEU A 15 -14.45 -59.96 14.17
N ILE A 16 -14.91 -58.72 14.37
CA ILE A 16 -14.69 -57.60 13.44
C ILE A 16 -13.26 -57.04 13.55
N MET A 17 -12.63 -57.11 14.72
CA MET A 17 -11.25 -56.63 14.90
C MET A 17 -10.19 -57.61 14.37
N THR A 18 -10.48 -58.91 14.27
CA THR A 18 -9.53 -59.89 13.73
C THR A 18 -9.41 -59.88 12.20
N THR A 19 -10.44 -59.47 11.45
CA THR A 19 -10.36 -59.45 9.97
C THR A 19 -9.70 -58.20 9.40
N VAL A 20 -9.51 -57.15 10.20
CA VAL A 20 -8.87 -55.89 9.76
C VAL A 20 -7.34 -55.97 9.78
N VAL A 21 -6.76 -56.89 10.56
CA VAL A 21 -5.30 -57.03 10.71
C VAL A 21 -4.64 -57.75 9.51
N GLU A 22 -5.36 -58.61 8.80
CA GLU A 22 -4.79 -59.40 7.68
C GLU A 22 -4.74 -58.64 6.34
N ALA A 23 -5.39 -57.47 6.23
CA ALA A 23 -5.47 -56.70 4.98
C ALA A 23 -4.32 -55.69 4.78
N GLN A 24 -3.35 -55.58 5.71
CA GLN A 24 -2.28 -54.57 5.65
C GLN A 24 -0.88 -55.12 5.33
N THR A 25 -0.72 -56.40 4.99
CA THR A 25 0.60 -57.00 4.70
C THR A 25 0.93 -57.14 3.20
N MET A 26 0.21 -56.47 2.31
CA MET A 26 0.44 -56.55 0.86
C MET A 26 0.40 -55.16 0.23
N LEU A 27 1.40 -54.32 0.52
CA LEU A 27 1.83 -53.21 -0.33
C LEU A 27 3.25 -52.84 0.09
N THR A 28 4.21 -53.60 -0.45
CA THR A 28 5.61 -53.24 -0.52
C THR A 28 5.73 -51.82 -1.05
N THR A 29 6.04 -50.86 -0.17
CA THR A 29 6.57 -49.58 -0.58
C THR A 29 7.95 -49.84 -1.15
N THR A 30 8.05 -49.77 -2.47
CA THR A 30 9.32 -49.59 -3.17
C THR A 30 9.94 -48.29 -2.63
N GLU A 31 10.93 -48.40 -1.74
CA GLU A 31 11.82 -47.29 -1.42
C GLU A 31 12.58 -46.94 -2.70
N VAL A 32 12.06 -45.97 -3.43
CA VAL A 32 12.83 -45.24 -4.42
C VAL A 32 13.81 -44.41 -3.60
N VAL A 33 15.06 -44.89 -3.50
CA VAL A 33 16.18 -44.11 -2.97
C VAL A 33 16.36 -42.92 -3.90
N ALA A 34 15.67 -41.83 -3.58
CA ALA A 34 15.90 -40.54 -4.17
C ALA A 34 17.25 -40.05 -3.62
N GLU A 35 18.28 -40.15 -4.46
CA GLU A 35 19.53 -39.45 -4.31
C GLU A 35 19.24 -38.01 -3.84
N PRO A 36 19.92 -37.49 -2.80
CA PRO A 36 19.62 -36.17 -2.28
C PRO A 36 20.02 -35.20 -3.39
N ALA A 37 19.02 -34.73 -4.14
CA ALA A 37 19.20 -33.68 -5.10
C ALA A 37 19.88 -32.54 -4.35
N LYS A 38 21.15 -32.28 -4.72
CA LYS A 38 21.91 -31.12 -4.27
C LYS A 38 20.94 -29.95 -4.27
N SER A 39 20.64 -29.45 -3.07
CA SER A 39 19.77 -28.30 -2.86
C SER A 39 20.30 -27.17 -3.72
N ALA A 40 19.75 -27.06 -4.94
CA ALA A 40 19.97 -25.94 -5.81
C ALA A 40 19.59 -24.72 -4.98
N ASN A 41 20.56 -23.84 -4.77
CA ASN A 41 20.45 -22.66 -3.94
C ASN A 41 19.16 -21.94 -4.34
N VAL A 42 18.10 -22.08 -3.54
CA VAL A 42 16.81 -21.44 -3.79
C VAL A 42 17.06 -19.96 -3.55
N GLY A 43 17.50 -19.29 -4.61
CA GLY A 43 17.82 -17.87 -4.58
C GLY A 43 16.62 -17.15 -3.97
N LYS A 44 16.85 -16.48 -2.83
CA LYS A 44 15.87 -15.71 -2.07
C LYS A 44 14.85 -15.09 -3.01
N THR A 45 13.59 -15.53 -2.92
CA THR A 45 12.50 -15.02 -3.76
C THR A 45 12.53 -13.49 -3.74
N ARG A 46 12.60 -12.86 -4.92
CA ARG A 46 12.63 -11.39 -5.03
C ARG A 46 11.33 -10.84 -4.43
N GLN A 47 11.45 -10.14 -3.31
CA GLN A 47 10.33 -9.48 -2.63
C GLN A 47 10.22 -8.03 -3.11
N LEU A 48 9.00 -7.59 -3.42
CA LEU A 48 8.72 -6.19 -3.69
C LEU A 48 8.80 -5.41 -2.37
N ARG A 49 9.60 -4.34 -2.34
CA ARG A 49 9.61 -3.42 -1.20
C ARG A 49 8.43 -2.46 -1.34
N ILE A 50 7.36 -2.73 -0.61
CA ILE A 50 6.12 -1.94 -0.65
C ILE A 50 6.19 -0.74 0.32
N ALA A 51 7.06 -0.80 1.33
CA ALA A 51 7.15 0.23 2.37
C ALA A 51 7.71 1.56 1.82
N ASN A 52 6.92 2.64 1.94
CA ASN A 52 7.36 4.01 1.72
C ASN A 52 8.51 4.32 2.69
N GLN A 53 9.71 4.58 2.16
CA GLN A 53 10.86 4.91 2.98
C GLN A 53 10.86 6.41 3.29
N PRO A 54 11.21 6.81 4.53
CA PRO A 54 11.50 8.20 4.86
C PRO A 54 12.51 8.79 3.88
N TRP A 55 12.22 9.98 3.39
CA TRP A 55 13.09 10.73 2.49
C TRP A 55 12.85 12.21 2.67
N ILE A 56 13.93 12.96 2.77
CA ILE A 56 13.93 14.42 2.93
C ILE A 56 14.88 14.98 1.88
N GLY A 57 14.45 16.03 1.19
CA GLY A 57 15.25 16.73 0.22
C GLY A 57 14.45 17.82 -0.48
N ASP A 58 15.16 18.84 -0.93
CA ASP A 58 14.56 19.96 -1.64
C ASP A 58 14.10 19.58 -3.05
N PHE A 59 13.44 20.53 -3.71
CA PHE A 59 12.83 20.34 -5.02
C PHE A 59 13.79 19.83 -6.11
N ASP A 60 15.07 20.22 -6.09
CA ASP A 60 16.05 19.70 -7.06
C ASP A 60 16.24 18.18 -6.91
N ARG A 61 16.26 17.68 -5.66
CA ARG A 61 16.33 16.24 -5.37
C ARG A 61 15.02 15.52 -5.73
N MET A 62 13.87 16.18 -5.59
CA MET A 62 12.58 15.64 -6.05
C MET A 62 12.55 15.49 -7.58
N ILE A 63 13.11 16.46 -8.31
CA ILE A 63 13.29 16.36 -9.76
C ILE A 63 14.17 15.15 -10.09
N GLU A 64 15.34 15.00 -9.46
CA GLU A 64 16.24 13.86 -9.67
C GLU A 64 15.52 12.51 -9.46
N ARG A 65 14.75 12.39 -8.37
CA ARG A 65 13.98 11.19 -8.02
C ARG A 65 12.78 10.95 -8.95
N ARG A 66 12.31 11.99 -9.65
CA ARG A 66 11.10 11.99 -10.53
C ARG A 66 9.80 11.66 -9.79
N ILE A 67 9.79 11.84 -8.47
CA ILE A 67 8.67 11.45 -7.60
C ILE A 67 8.45 12.56 -6.59
N ILE A 68 7.20 13.00 -6.46
CA ILE A 68 6.72 13.83 -5.34
C ILE A 68 5.56 13.09 -4.68
N ARG A 69 5.60 12.96 -3.36
CA ARG A 69 4.55 12.35 -2.53
C ARG A 69 3.75 13.45 -1.86
N ILE A 70 2.47 13.53 -2.16
CA ILE A 70 1.58 14.53 -1.56
C ILE A 70 0.56 13.82 -0.69
N TYR A 71 0.54 14.17 0.59
CA TYR A 71 -0.40 13.62 1.55
C TYR A 71 -1.63 14.50 1.64
N VAL A 72 -2.81 13.87 1.58
CA VAL A 72 -4.09 14.57 1.53
C VAL A 72 -5.09 13.89 2.47
N PRO A 73 -5.88 14.63 3.26
CA PRO A 73 -6.90 14.02 4.09
C PRO A 73 -8.04 13.50 3.23
N TYR A 74 -8.43 12.26 3.47
CA TYR A 74 -9.60 11.68 2.82
C TYR A 74 -10.86 12.48 3.20
N SER A 75 -11.56 13.00 2.20
CA SER A 75 -12.88 13.61 2.36
C SER A 75 -13.57 13.72 1.00
N ARG A 76 -14.90 13.71 0.99
CA ARG A 76 -15.70 13.85 -0.26
C ARG A 76 -15.50 15.19 -0.97
N SER A 77 -14.92 16.19 -0.30
CA SER A 77 -14.64 17.51 -0.88
C SER A 77 -13.18 17.67 -1.32
N LEU A 78 -12.21 17.18 -0.53
CA LEU A 78 -10.79 17.38 -0.82
C LEU A 78 -10.20 16.26 -1.68
N TYR A 79 -10.31 15.01 -1.23
CA TYR A 79 -9.74 13.85 -1.93
C TYR A 79 -10.51 12.59 -1.61
N PHE A 80 -11.01 11.96 -2.67
CA PHE A 80 -11.62 10.64 -2.64
C PHE A 80 -11.37 9.94 -3.98
N VAL A 81 -11.53 8.63 -3.99
CA VAL A 81 -11.46 7.83 -5.21
C VAL A 81 -12.85 7.32 -5.54
N ASP A 82 -13.33 7.64 -6.74
CA ASP A 82 -14.59 7.13 -7.28
C ASP A 82 -14.31 6.32 -8.55
N LYS A 83 -14.70 5.04 -8.56
CA LYS A 83 -14.49 4.10 -9.68
C LYS A 83 -13.04 4.11 -10.21
N GLY A 84 -12.07 4.15 -9.29
CA GLY A 84 -10.63 4.15 -9.63
C GLY A 84 -10.11 5.50 -10.13
N ARG A 85 -10.90 6.57 -10.10
CA ARG A 85 -10.48 7.93 -10.45
C ARG A 85 -10.39 8.78 -9.21
N GLU A 86 -9.30 9.50 -9.06
CA GLU A 86 -9.14 10.51 -8.01
C GLU A 86 -10.06 11.70 -8.29
N ARG A 87 -10.68 12.22 -7.24
CA ARG A 87 -11.66 13.31 -7.27
C ARG A 87 -11.48 14.21 -6.06
N GLY A 88 -11.98 15.43 -6.18
CA GLY A 88 -11.98 16.43 -5.12
C GLY A 88 -11.03 17.59 -5.41
N ILE A 89 -11.21 18.68 -4.67
CA ILE A 89 -10.52 19.95 -4.93
C ILE A 89 -9.00 19.79 -4.86
N ALA A 90 -8.50 19.03 -3.89
CA ALA A 90 -7.07 18.79 -3.74
C ALA A 90 -6.55 17.87 -4.86
N ALA A 91 -7.32 16.86 -5.28
CA ALA A 91 -6.94 15.99 -6.38
C ALA A 91 -6.73 16.80 -7.68
N ASP A 92 -7.70 17.63 -8.03
CA ASP A 92 -7.66 18.43 -9.26
C ASP A 92 -6.49 19.43 -9.21
N LEU A 93 -6.32 20.14 -8.09
CA LEU A 93 -5.19 21.06 -7.88
C LEU A 93 -3.84 20.35 -8.03
N ILE A 94 -3.68 19.17 -7.43
CA ILE A 94 -2.43 18.42 -7.49
C ILE A 94 -2.14 17.94 -8.92
N ARG A 95 -3.15 17.49 -9.66
CA ARG A 95 -2.98 17.05 -11.06
C ARG A 95 -2.68 18.20 -12.01
N ASP A 96 -3.24 19.38 -11.77
CA ASP A 96 -2.87 20.59 -12.51
C ASP A 96 -1.46 21.06 -12.16
N PHE A 97 -1.07 20.98 -10.89
CA PHE A 97 0.31 21.26 -10.45
C PHE A 97 1.31 20.29 -11.10
N GLU A 98 1.02 18.99 -11.13
CA GLU A 98 1.84 17.98 -11.81
C GLU A 98 2.05 18.32 -13.28
N ARG A 99 0.97 18.71 -13.98
CA ARG A 99 1.03 19.12 -15.38
C ARG A 99 1.91 20.36 -15.56
N TRP A 100 1.74 21.35 -14.70
CA TRP A 100 2.52 22.59 -14.73
C TRP A 100 4.01 22.34 -14.45
N VAL A 101 4.36 21.52 -13.45
CA VAL A 101 5.75 21.15 -13.15
C VAL A 101 6.39 20.46 -14.34
N ASN A 102 5.69 19.50 -14.94
CA ASN A 102 6.19 18.77 -16.09
C ASN A 102 6.40 19.66 -17.33
N GLN A 103 5.54 20.66 -17.54
CA GLN A 103 5.70 21.64 -18.60
C GLN A 103 6.87 22.61 -18.32
N LYS A 104 6.90 23.19 -17.12
CA LYS A 104 7.92 24.18 -16.72
C LYS A 104 9.34 23.60 -16.70
N TYR A 105 9.48 22.36 -16.23
CA TYR A 105 10.77 21.69 -16.12
C TYR A 105 11.03 20.65 -17.22
N ALA A 106 10.28 20.70 -18.33
CA ALA A 106 10.40 19.76 -19.45
C ALA A 106 11.85 19.55 -19.93
N LYS A 107 12.64 20.64 -19.99
CA LYS A 107 14.06 20.58 -20.38
C LYS A 107 14.92 19.76 -19.40
N LYS A 108 14.68 19.89 -18.08
CA LYS A 108 15.39 19.12 -17.04
C LYS A 108 14.89 17.67 -16.95
N LEU A 109 13.61 17.46 -17.25
CA LEU A 109 12.96 16.15 -17.13
C LEU A 109 13.27 15.24 -18.34
N GLY A 110 13.39 15.82 -19.53
CA GLY A 110 13.65 15.08 -20.77
C GLY A 110 12.50 14.15 -21.11
N LYS A 111 12.82 12.89 -21.45
CA LYS A 111 11.83 11.88 -21.85
C LYS A 111 11.05 11.27 -20.69
N ARG A 112 11.48 11.51 -19.45
CA ARG A 112 10.85 10.93 -18.24
C ARG A 112 10.23 12.04 -17.40
N PRO A 113 8.88 12.18 -17.41
CA PRO A 113 8.21 13.17 -16.59
C PRO A 113 8.34 12.83 -15.10
N LEU A 114 8.10 13.84 -14.27
CA LEU A 114 7.91 13.70 -12.84
C LEU A 114 6.49 13.20 -12.59
N THR A 115 6.34 12.28 -11.63
CA THR A 115 5.05 11.76 -11.21
C THR A 115 4.72 12.20 -9.80
N ILE A 116 3.49 12.67 -9.59
CA ILE A 116 2.97 12.97 -8.26
C ILE A 116 2.08 11.82 -7.77
N TYR A 117 2.43 11.28 -6.60
CA TYR A 117 1.63 10.29 -5.88
C TYR A 117 0.79 10.99 -4.83
N ILE A 118 -0.52 10.83 -4.94
CA ILE A 118 -1.45 11.30 -3.92
C ILE A 118 -1.69 10.15 -2.95
N VAL A 119 -1.38 10.39 -1.68
CA VAL A 119 -1.55 9.39 -0.60
C VAL A 119 -2.58 9.93 0.38
N ALA A 120 -3.63 9.16 0.59
CA ALA A 120 -4.61 9.48 1.63
C ALA A 120 -3.98 9.25 3.01
N ALA A 121 -3.99 10.29 3.85
CA ALA A 121 -3.53 10.22 5.24
C ALA A 121 -4.60 10.80 6.17
N THR A 122 -4.50 10.54 7.48
CA THR A 122 -5.39 11.17 8.45
C THR A 122 -4.92 12.61 8.73
N ARG A 123 -5.85 13.51 9.02
CA ARG A 123 -5.57 14.95 9.12
C ARG A 123 -4.55 15.29 10.20
N ASP A 124 -4.60 14.57 11.32
CA ASP A 124 -3.67 14.67 12.46
C ASP A 124 -2.25 14.24 12.10
N ARG A 125 -2.08 13.34 11.11
CA ARG A 125 -0.78 12.82 10.69
C ARG A 125 -0.10 13.63 9.60
N LEU A 126 -0.84 14.47 8.87
CA LEU A 126 -0.29 15.25 7.74
C LEU A 126 1.02 15.99 8.05
N LEU A 127 1.07 16.69 9.20
CA LEU A 127 2.25 17.46 9.57
C LEU A 127 3.37 16.59 10.15
N ALA A 128 3.01 15.57 10.93
CA ALA A 128 3.98 14.63 11.49
C ALA A 128 4.67 13.83 10.37
N ASP A 129 3.89 13.27 9.44
CA ASP A 129 4.39 12.48 8.32
C ASP A 129 5.21 13.31 7.32
N LEU A 130 4.92 14.61 7.21
CA LEU A 130 5.74 15.55 6.45
C LEU A 130 7.11 15.74 7.12
N ASN A 131 7.12 15.99 8.43
CA ASN A 131 8.36 16.14 9.21
C ASN A 131 9.19 14.84 9.24
N ASP A 132 8.53 13.68 9.27
CA ASP A 132 9.17 12.36 9.26
C ASP A 132 9.65 11.94 7.85
N GLY A 133 9.45 12.79 6.83
CA GLY A 133 9.88 12.53 5.45
C GLY A 133 9.09 11.43 4.74
N LEU A 134 7.89 11.10 5.22
CA LEU A 134 6.97 10.18 4.55
C LEU A 134 6.21 10.86 3.41
N ALA A 135 5.98 12.17 3.54
CA ALA A 135 5.43 13.04 2.53
C ALA A 135 6.46 14.11 2.13
N ASP A 136 6.35 14.63 0.91
CA ASP A 136 7.14 15.78 0.45
C ASP A 136 6.30 17.07 0.54
N ILE A 137 4.98 16.97 0.44
CA ILE A 137 4.01 18.07 0.59
C ILE A 137 2.74 17.54 1.29
N ALA A 138 2.08 18.36 2.11
CA ALA A 138 0.75 18.08 2.64
C ALA A 138 -0.28 19.09 2.13
N VAL A 139 -1.42 18.63 1.60
CA VAL A 139 -2.52 19.47 1.13
C VAL A 139 -3.79 19.06 1.86
N GLY A 140 -4.44 19.98 2.57
CA GLY A 140 -5.60 19.58 3.35
C GLY A 140 -6.42 20.70 3.96
N ASN A 141 -6.48 21.90 3.37
CA ASN A 141 -7.15 23.05 4.00
C ASN A 141 -6.65 23.28 5.45
N LEU A 142 -5.33 23.33 5.62
CA LEU A 142 -4.68 23.43 6.92
C LEU A 142 -4.63 24.90 7.36
N THR A 143 -5.08 25.18 8.59
CA THR A 143 -4.95 26.51 9.18
C THR A 143 -3.51 26.79 9.54
N VAL A 144 -2.99 27.93 9.10
CA VAL A 144 -1.67 28.44 9.48
C VAL A 144 -1.76 28.95 10.91
N THR A 145 -0.91 28.43 11.80
CA THR A 145 -0.80 28.89 13.19
C THR A 145 0.68 29.09 13.52
N GLU A 146 0.98 29.96 14.48
CA GLU A 146 2.36 30.22 14.90
C GLU A 146 3.08 28.95 15.35
N GLU A 147 2.38 28.03 16.03
CA GLU A 147 2.95 26.75 16.45
C GLU A 147 3.33 25.86 15.27
N ARG A 148 2.54 25.85 14.19
CA ARG A 148 2.80 25.02 13.01
C ARG A 148 3.91 25.59 12.14
N LEU A 149 4.01 26.93 12.07
CA LEU A 149 5.10 27.62 11.36
C LEU A 149 6.48 27.34 11.96
N LYS A 150 6.56 26.91 13.22
CA LYS A 150 7.82 26.48 13.85
C LYS A 150 8.30 25.12 13.34
N VAL A 151 7.41 24.32 12.75
CA VAL A 151 7.70 22.93 12.35
C VAL A 151 7.77 22.81 10.83
N VAL A 152 6.88 23.49 10.10
CA VAL A 152 6.80 23.41 8.64
C VAL A 152 6.45 24.76 8.02
N ASP A 153 6.88 24.94 6.77
CA ASP A 153 6.48 26.09 5.96
C ASP A 153 5.09 25.89 5.35
N PHE A 154 4.36 26.99 5.18
CA PHE A 154 3.03 27.00 4.58
C PHE A 154 2.99 27.82 3.29
N ILE A 155 2.27 27.29 2.31
CA ILE A 155 1.84 28.05 1.14
C ILE A 155 0.35 28.30 1.31
N ALA A 156 0.00 29.48 1.81
CA ALA A 156 -1.38 29.95 1.86
C ALA A 156 -1.67 30.83 0.62
N PRO A 157 -2.87 30.76 0.04
CA PRO A 157 -3.34 31.84 -0.82
C PRO A 157 -3.23 33.14 -0.01
N ASP A 158 -2.63 34.18 -0.59
CA ASP A 158 -2.68 35.51 0.00
C ASP A 158 -4.16 35.84 0.22
N GLU A 159 -4.56 36.20 1.44
CA GLU A 159 -5.96 36.52 1.77
C GLU A 159 -6.51 37.62 0.84
N LYS A 160 -5.60 38.42 0.25
CA LYS A 160 -5.89 39.46 -0.74
C LYS A 160 -6.21 38.94 -2.15
N ILE A 161 -5.92 37.68 -2.46
CA ILE A 161 -6.26 37.04 -3.74
C ILE A 161 -7.53 36.20 -3.55
N THR A 162 -8.60 36.88 -3.12
CA THR A 162 -9.95 36.31 -3.17
C THR A 162 -10.48 36.46 -4.60
N ASN A 163 -10.78 35.34 -5.26
CA ASN A 163 -11.66 35.23 -6.42
C ASN A 163 -11.43 36.25 -7.55
N ILE A 164 -10.30 36.19 -8.25
CA ILE A 164 -10.23 36.79 -9.58
C ILE A 164 -10.86 35.78 -10.56
N GLU A 165 -12.20 35.76 -10.62
CA GLU A 165 -12.90 35.20 -11.78
C GLU A 165 -12.49 36.03 -13.01
N ARG A 166 -11.37 35.68 -13.65
CA ARG A 166 -11.12 36.14 -15.02
C ARG A 166 -12.00 35.34 -15.96
N LEU A 167 -13.27 35.76 -16.04
CA LEU A 167 -14.11 35.52 -17.20
C LEU A 167 -13.52 36.31 -18.37
N SER A 168 -12.57 35.70 -19.08
CA SER A 168 -12.27 36.14 -20.44
C SER A 168 -13.40 35.62 -21.31
N LYS A 169 -14.33 36.50 -21.70
CA LYS A 169 -15.10 36.29 -22.92
C LYS A 169 -14.11 36.29 -24.09
N ASN A 170 -14.36 35.42 -25.07
CA ASN A 170 -13.72 35.47 -26.40
C ASN A 170 -13.73 36.89 -26.98
#